data_AF-A0A1G7EGW3-F1
#
_entry.id   AF-A0A1G7EGW3-F1
#
_cell.length_a   1.000
_cell.length_b   1.000
_cell.length_c   1.000
_cell.angle_alpha   90.00
_cell.angle_beta   90.00
_cell.angle_gamma   90.00
#
_symmetry.space_group_name_H-M   'P 1'
#
loop_
_entity.id
_entity.type
_entity.pdbx_description
1 polymer ?
#
loop_
_entity_poly.entity_id
_entity_poly.type
_entity_poly.pdbx_seq_one_letter_code
_entity_poly.pdbx_strand_id
1 'polypeptide(L)'
;MVPYSVEIELGNKMCALLVEQLQNFADVDGFCRYDVTAGERRSIIYVNVEYEDPQPLQTVADVENYYELIHYIGQPRQAYPETDDELFTTSELNTIAAAIRQYNREAGIRFPEFNFDL
;
A
#
# COMPACT_ATOMS: atom_id res chain seq x y z
N MET A 1 4.52 -16.88 0.40
CA MET A 1 3.80 -17.07 1.69
C MET A 1 2.44 -17.68 1.37
N VAL A 2 1.44 -17.72 2.26
CA VAL A 2 0.10 -18.20 1.86
C VAL A 2 -0.61 -17.08 1.09
N PRO A 3 -1.02 -17.29 -0.16
CA PRO A 3 -1.76 -16.28 -0.91
C PRO A 3 -3.15 -16.08 -0.32
N TYR A 4 -3.67 -14.87 -0.44
CA TYR A 4 -4.99 -14.50 0.03
C TYR A 4 -5.75 -13.71 -1.03
N SER A 5 -7.08 -13.66 -0.91
CA SER A 5 -7.93 -12.92 -1.82
C SER A 5 -8.57 -11.74 -1.14
N VAL A 6 -8.64 -10.61 -1.84
CA VAL A 6 -9.31 -9.40 -1.36
C VAL A 6 -10.21 -8.86 -2.46
N GLU A 7 -11.44 -8.50 -2.12
CA GLU A 7 -12.35 -7.82 -3.04
C GLU A 7 -12.25 -6.31 -2.84
N ILE A 8 -11.92 -5.57 -3.90
CA ILE A 8 -11.77 -4.12 -3.87
C ILE A 8 -12.37 -3.48 -5.11
N GLU A 9 -12.66 -2.18 -5.02
CA GLU A 9 -13.08 -1.38 -6.16
C GLU A 9 -11.86 -0.75 -6.86
N LEU A 10 -11.61 -1.11 -8.12
CA LEU A 10 -10.58 -0.52 -8.97
C LEU A 10 -11.22 0.19 -10.15
N GLY A 11 -11.01 1.50 -10.28
CA GLY A 11 -11.53 2.29 -11.40
C GLY A 11 -13.05 2.17 -11.58
N ASN A 12 -13.79 2.22 -10.46
CA ASN A 12 -15.25 2.04 -10.38
C ASN A 12 -15.76 0.64 -10.77
N LYS A 13 -14.91 -0.40 -10.65
CA LYS A 13 -15.29 -1.79 -10.87
C LYS A 13 -14.85 -2.65 -9.69
N MET A 14 -15.77 -3.45 -9.15
CA MET A 14 -15.40 -4.48 -8.18
C MET A 14 -14.52 -5.54 -8.83
N CYS A 15 -13.39 -5.82 -8.19
CA CYS A 15 -12.36 -6.73 -8.67
C CYS A 15 -11.89 -7.60 -7.50
N ALA A 16 -11.80 -8.92 -7.73
CA ALA A 16 -11.13 -9.82 -6.83
C ALA A 16 -9.63 -9.83 -7.14
N LEU A 17 -8.83 -9.49 -6.15
CA LEU A 17 -7.38 -9.62 -6.19
C LEU A 17 -6.95 -10.94 -5.57
N LEU A 18 -5.98 -11.59 -6.18
CA LEU A 18 -5.15 -12.59 -5.54
C LEU A 18 -3.81 -11.94 -5.19
N VAL A 19 -3.44 -11.97 -3.92
CA VAL A 19 -2.24 -11.35 -3.39
C VAL A 19 -1.35 -12.41 -2.75
N GLU A 20 -0.09 -12.44 -3.13
CA GLU A 20 0.94 -13.23 -2.46
C GLU A 20 2.08 -12.33 -1.98
N GLN A 21 2.39 -12.40 -0.68
CA GLN A 21 3.58 -11.77 -0.14
C GLN A 21 4.83 -12.58 -0.52
N LEU A 22 5.81 -11.91 -1.13
CA LEU A 22 7.03 -12.52 -1.68
C LEU A 22 8.20 -12.51 -0.70
N GLN A 23 8.16 -11.66 0.33
CA GLN A 23 9.24 -11.53 1.32
C GLN A 23 8.68 -11.36 2.73
N ASN A 24 9.37 -11.88 3.74
CA ASN A 24 8.88 -11.87 5.12
C ASN A 24 9.06 -10.53 5.84
N PHE A 25 9.94 -9.65 5.34
CA PHE A 25 10.31 -8.39 5.99
C PHE A 25 10.23 -7.23 5.01
N ALA A 26 9.94 -6.04 5.52
CA ALA A 26 10.11 -4.80 4.77
C ALA A 26 11.61 -4.51 4.56
N ASP A 27 11.92 -3.75 3.52
CA ASP A 27 13.26 -3.19 3.33
C ASP A 27 13.50 -1.97 4.23
N VAL A 28 14.65 -1.30 4.04
CA VAL A 28 15.07 -0.15 4.86
C VAL A 28 14.18 1.08 4.71
N ASP A 29 13.38 1.14 3.64
CA ASP A 29 12.47 2.24 3.33
C ASP A 29 11.01 1.88 3.68
N GLY A 30 10.78 0.73 4.34
CA GLY A 30 9.46 0.28 4.78
C GLY A 30 8.64 -0.42 3.68
N PHE A 31 9.26 -0.83 2.56
CA PHE A 31 8.56 -1.49 1.47
C PHE A 31 8.62 -3.02 1.55
N CYS A 32 7.48 -3.65 1.26
CA CYS A 32 7.38 -5.10 1.11
C CYS A 32 6.87 -5.47 -0.29
N ARG A 33 7.39 -6.57 -0.85
CA ARG A 33 7.02 -7.05 -2.18
C ARG A 33 5.81 -7.98 -2.15
N TYR A 34 4.89 -7.74 -3.08
CA TYR A 34 3.68 -8.54 -3.28
C TYR A 34 3.50 -8.85 -4.77
N ASP A 35 3.15 -10.10 -5.08
CA ASP A 35 2.63 -10.49 -6.39
C ASP A 35 1.11 -10.31 -6.37
N VAL A 36 0.60 -9.46 -7.25
CA VAL A 36 -0.82 -9.09 -7.30
C VAL A 36 -1.38 -9.49 -8.66
N THR A 37 -2.43 -10.30 -8.63
CA THR A 37 -3.18 -10.72 -9.81
C THR A 37 -4.63 -10.22 -9.73
N ALA A 38 -5.08 -9.56 -10.80
CA ALA A 38 -6.41 -8.96 -10.96
C ALA A 38 -6.97 -9.31 -12.35
N GLY A 39 -7.64 -10.46 -12.48
CA GLY A 39 -8.05 -10.99 -13.78
C GLY A 39 -6.83 -11.35 -14.65
N GLU A 40 -6.69 -10.70 -15.81
CA GLU A 40 -5.55 -10.89 -16.72
C GLU A 40 -4.32 -10.03 -16.35
N ARG A 41 -4.48 -9.06 -15.43
CA ARG A 41 -3.39 -8.17 -14.99
C ARG A 41 -2.64 -8.84 -13.85
N ARG A 42 -1.33 -9.04 -14.00
CA ARG A 42 -0.46 -9.52 -12.92
C ARG A 42 0.78 -8.65 -12.84
N SER A 43 1.07 -8.12 -11.66
CA SER A 43 2.26 -7.30 -11.44
C SER A 43 2.83 -7.57 -10.06
N ILE A 44 4.16 -7.53 -9.97
CA ILE A 44 4.83 -7.47 -8.68
C ILE A 44 4.93 -6.00 -8.29
N ILE A 45 4.46 -5.68 -7.09
CA ILE A 45 4.44 -4.32 -6.56
C ILE A 45 5.19 -4.26 -5.22
N TYR A 46 5.84 -3.13 -4.99
CA TYR A 46 6.39 -2.74 -3.70
C TYR A 46 5.34 -1.91 -3.00
N VAL A 47 4.96 -2.30 -1.79
CA VAL A 47 3.97 -1.60 -0.96
C VAL A 47 4.66 -1.09 0.28
N ASN A 48 4.58 0.22 0.53
CA ASN A 48 5.00 0.78 1.80
C ASN A 48 4.02 0.30 2.88
N VAL A 49 4.50 -0.60 3.75
CA VAL A 49 3.70 -1.20 4.82
C VAL A 49 3.67 -0.34 6.08
N GLU A 50 4.57 0.65 6.16
CA GLU A 50 4.66 1.64 7.24
C GLU A 50 3.85 2.91 6.91
N TYR A 51 3.27 3.00 5.71
CA TYR A 51 2.46 4.14 5.32
C TYR A 51 1.22 4.26 6.22
N GLU A 52 1.14 5.36 6.96
CA GLU A 52 -0.04 5.75 7.72
C GLU A 52 -0.93 6.65 6.87
N ASP A 53 -2.18 6.21 6.67
CA ASP A 53 -3.17 7.06 6.01
C ASP A 53 -3.41 8.32 6.86
N PRO A 54 -3.40 9.52 6.25
CA PRO A 54 -3.61 10.75 6.99
C PRO A 54 -4.96 10.70 7.72
N GLN A 55 -4.93 11.02 9.01
CA GLN A 55 -6.13 11.04 9.85
C GLN A 55 -7.12 12.08 9.30
N PRO A 56 -8.42 11.77 9.25
CA PRO A 56 -9.43 12.74 8.86
C PRO A 56 -9.41 13.93 9.83
N LEU A 57 -9.55 15.14 9.28
CA LEU A 57 -9.57 16.38 10.05
C LEU A 57 -10.67 16.34 11.11
N GLN A 58 -10.28 16.52 12.38
CA GLN A 58 -11.23 16.58 13.49
C GLN A 58 -11.73 18.01 13.75
N THR A 59 -10.93 19.04 13.40
CA THR A 59 -11.30 20.44 13.64
C THR A 59 -10.92 21.37 12.48
N VAL A 60 -11.57 22.55 12.41
CA VAL A 60 -11.32 23.58 11.40
C VAL A 60 -9.93 24.23 11.56
N ALA A 61 -9.32 24.13 12.74
CA ALA A 61 -7.97 24.65 13.00
C ALA A 61 -6.86 23.79 12.36
N ASP A 62 -7.16 22.54 12.02
CA ASP A 62 -6.21 21.60 11.42
C ASP A 62 -6.14 21.71 9.89
N VAL A 63 -6.97 22.58 9.29
CA VAL A 63 -7.15 22.68 7.84
C VAL A 63 -5.86 23.09 7.13
N GLU A 64 -5.12 24.07 7.66
CA GLU A 64 -3.86 24.54 7.06
C GLU A 64 -2.78 23.45 7.11
N ASN A 65 -2.70 22.74 8.24
CA ASN A 65 -1.77 21.62 8.43
C ASN A 65 -2.08 20.44 7.50
N TYR A 66 -3.37 20.17 7.25
CA TYR A 66 -3.83 19.15 6.30
C TYR A 66 -3.56 19.53 4.84
N TYR A 67 -3.72 20.81 4.48
CA TYR A 67 -3.32 21.29 3.17
C TYR A 67 -1.82 21.12 2.94
N GLU A 68 -0.99 21.46 3.93
CA GLU A 68 0.46 21.23 3.87
C GLU A 68 0.81 19.74 3.82
N LEU A 69 0.13 18.87 4.58
CA LEU A 69 0.37 17.42 4.55
C LEU A 69 0.10 16.80 3.18
N ILE A 70 -0.95 17.28 2.49
CA ILE A 70 -1.37 16.74 1.19
C ILE A 70 -0.56 17.32 0.03
N HIS A 71 -0.09 18.57 0.16
CA HIS A 71 0.54 19.31 -0.94
C HIS A 71 2.07 19.49 -0.81
N TYR A 72 2.63 19.52 0.40
CA TYR A 72 4.03 19.93 0.63
C TYR A 72 4.98 18.79 0.97
N ILE A 73 4.50 17.74 1.63
CA ILE A 73 5.26 16.51 1.80
C ILE A 73 5.05 15.74 0.49
N GLY A 74 6.09 15.64 -0.35
CA GLY A 74 6.03 14.80 -1.53
C GLY A 74 5.48 13.44 -1.12
N GLN A 75 4.24 13.14 -1.54
CA GLN A 75 3.46 12.07 -0.91
C GLN A 75 4.32 10.80 -0.87
N PRO A 76 4.57 10.21 0.31
CA PRO A 76 5.38 9.01 0.38
C PRO A 76 4.73 8.00 -0.55
N ARG A 77 5.51 7.49 -1.50
CA ARG A 77 4.98 6.55 -2.51
C ARG A 77 4.36 5.37 -1.75
N GLN A 78 3.05 5.19 -1.86
CA GLN A 78 2.37 4.10 -1.16
C GLN A 78 2.67 2.76 -1.81
N ALA A 79 2.78 2.75 -3.14
CA ALA A 79 3.25 1.60 -3.90
C ALA A 79 3.85 1.99 -5.25
N TYR A 80 4.65 1.09 -5.81
CA TYR A 80 5.19 1.19 -7.16
C TYR A 80 5.40 -0.21 -7.77
N PRO A 81 5.30 -0.36 -9.11
CA PRO A 81 5.52 -1.64 -9.76
C PRO A 81 7.01 -1.98 -9.80
N GLU A 82 7.33 -3.27 -9.83
CA GLU A 82 8.71 -3.76 -9.99
C GLU A 82 9.27 -3.46 -11.38
N THR A 83 8.41 -3.48 -12.39
CA THR A 83 8.77 -3.19 -13.79
C THR A 83 8.07 -1.93 -14.26
N ASP A 84 8.62 -1.30 -15.30
CA ASP A 84 8.02 -0.13 -15.95
C ASP A 84 6.77 -0.48 -16.79
N ASP A 85 6.36 -1.76 -16.80
CA ASP A 85 5.10 -2.19 -17.42
C ASP A 85 3.93 -1.75 -16.52
N GLU A 86 3.40 -0.57 -16.82
CA GLU A 86 2.25 0.03 -16.12
C GLU A 86 0.95 -0.77 -16.37
N LEU A 87 0.79 -1.90 -15.69
CA LEU A 87 -0.45 -2.71 -15.72
C LEU A 87 -1.54 -2.15 -14.80
N PHE A 88 -1.13 -1.41 -13.77
CA PHE A 88 -1.99 -0.72 -12.83
C PHE A 88 -1.64 0.76 -12.84
N THR A 89 -2.66 1.62 -12.84
CA THR A 89 -2.45 3.06 -12.68
C THR A 89 -2.00 3.38 -11.25
N THR A 90 -1.35 4.55 -11.04
CA THR A 90 -0.95 5.00 -9.70
C THR A 90 -2.10 5.02 -8.70
N SER A 91 -3.30 5.41 -9.14
CA SER A 91 -4.51 5.38 -8.30
C SER A 91 -4.86 3.96 -7.86
N GLU A 92 -4.87 3.01 -8.80
CA GLU A 92 -5.12 1.60 -8.51
C GLU A 92 -4.04 1.02 -7.58
N LEU A 93 -2.77 1.36 -7.80
CA LEU A 93 -1.66 0.93 -6.93
C LEU A 93 -1.86 1.40 -5.49
N ASN A 94 -2.30 2.66 -5.29
CA ASN A 94 -2.60 3.17 -3.95
C ASN A 94 -3.79 2.43 -3.31
N THR A 95 -4.84 2.12 -4.08
CA THR A 95 -5.98 1.34 -3.57
C THR A 95 -5.58 -0.09 -3.21
N ILE A 96 -4.77 -0.74 -4.05
CA ILE A 96 -4.22 -2.09 -3.79
C ILE A 96 -3.36 -2.05 -2.51
N ALA A 97 -2.47 -1.06 -2.39
CA ALA A 97 -1.61 -0.88 -1.23
C ALA A 97 -2.42 -0.72 0.07
N ALA A 98 -3.45 0.13 0.06
CA ALA A 98 -4.34 0.32 1.18
C ALA A 98 -5.05 -0.98 1.59
N ALA A 99 -5.53 -1.76 0.62
CA ALA A 99 -6.19 -3.04 0.87
C ALA A 99 -5.23 -4.09 1.48
N ILE A 100 -3.98 -4.16 0.98
CA ILE A 100 -2.94 -5.02 1.53
C ILE A 100 -2.62 -4.64 2.98
N ARG A 101 -2.43 -3.34 3.26
CA ARG A 101 -2.19 -2.85 4.63
C ARG A 101 -3.34 -3.19 5.57
N GLN A 102 -4.58 -2.98 5.12
CA GLN A 102 -5.77 -3.29 5.90
C GLN A 102 -5.84 -4.79 6.22
N TYR A 103 -5.64 -5.65 5.23
CA TYR A 103 -5.61 -7.11 5.44
C TYR A 103 -4.51 -7.51 6.45
N ASN A 104 -3.30 -6.99 6.29
CA ASN A 104 -2.18 -7.28 7.20
C ASN A 104 -2.50 -6.87 8.65
N ARG A 105 -3.12 -5.69 8.84
CA ARG A 105 -3.56 -5.20 10.14
C ARG A 105 -4.60 -6.12 10.78
N GLU A 106 -5.59 -6.56 10.01
CA GLU A 106 -6.66 -7.46 10.46
C GLU A 106 -6.13 -8.87 10.77
N ALA A 107 -5.18 -9.36 9.98
CA ALA A 107 -4.51 -10.64 10.18
C ALA A 107 -3.50 -10.62 11.35
N GLY A 108 -3.27 -9.44 11.96
CA GLY A 108 -2.27 -9.27 13.03
C GLY A 108 -0.83 -9.43 12.55
N ILE A 109 -0.60 -9.34 11.24
CA ILE A 109 0.74 -9.35 10.64
C ILE A 109 1.41 -8.03 11.00
N ARG A 110 2.37 -8.11 11.92
CA ARG A 110 3.25 -6.98 12.26
C ARG A 110 4.55 -7.15 11.50
N PHE A 111 4.95 -6.11 10.78
CA PHE A 111 6.28 -5.99 10.24
C PHE A 111 7.14 -5.42 11.36
N PRO A 112 8.05 -6.21 11.98
CA PRO A 112 8.96 -5.64 12.96
C PRO A 112 9.76 -4.54 12.28
N GLU A 113 9.74 -3.33 12.86
CA GLU A 113 10.67 -2.27 12.48
C GLU A 113 12.09 -2.84 12.57
N PHE A 114 12.89 -2.61 11.52
CA PHE A 114 14.31 -2.92 11.57
C PHE A 114 14.97 -1.96 12.57
N ASN A 115 14.98 -2.33 13.85
CA ASN A 115 15.72 -1.61 14.88
C ASN A 115 17.21 -1.84 14.63
N PHE A 116 17.83 -0.92 13.90
CA PHE A 116 19.28 -0.76 13.94
C PHE A 116 19.63 0.01 15.20
N ASP A 117 19.68 -0.67 16.34
CA ASP A 117 20.47 -0.18 17.48
C ASP A 117 21.94 -0.17 17.03
N LEU A 118 22.46 1.02 16.69
CA LEU A 118 23.87 1.30 16.41
C LEU A 118 24.50 2.08 17.58
#